data_AF-A0A135WE06-F1
#
_entry.id   AF-A0A135WE06-F1
#
_cell.length_a   1.000
_cell.length_b   1.000
_cell.length_c   1.000
_cell.angle_alpha   90.00
_cell.angle_beta   90.00
_cell.angle_gamma   90.00
#
_symmetry.space_group_name_H-M   'P 1'
#
loop_
_entity.id
_entity.type
_entity.pdbx_description
1 polymer ?
#
loop_
_entity_poly.entity_id
_entity_poly.type
_entity_poly.pdbx_seq_one_letter_code
_entity_poly.pdbx_strand_id
1 'polypeptide(L)'
;MKNPYSFLLLLICVSAFSQTKLIAFKSHSGDAENFSTAVSEDLFDANFSNLGVVPQKFVKDAKLDSVIILNDEESILVTSSARRFVDKGVKREWKPGRETVRNHELFSKKNIDSVKTVLKRDYNFVNDMDSVIFVEYDQQNKSYKEIKPSTVKTKKEKSEKTRGGLLLGILFISGASGFYSWKRFRKK
;
A
#
# COMPACT_ATOMS: atom_id res chain seq x y z
N MET A 1 -21.00 42.47 -15.23
CA MET A 1 -21.56 41.22 -15.79
C MET A 1 -20.49 40.13 -15.65
N LYS A 2 -20.85 39.02 -15.00
CA LYS A 2 -19.94 37.89 -14.75
C LYS A 2 -19.63 37.24 -16.10
N ASN A 3 -18.37 37.26 -16.54
CA ASN A 3 -17.96 36.69 -17.82
C ASN A 3 -18.32 35.19 -17.86
N PRO A 4 -19.33 34.76 -18.64
CA PRO A 4 -19.75 33.35 -18.69
C PRO A 4 -18.68 32.45 -19.31
N TYR A 5 -17.73 33.04 -20.04
CA TYR A 5 -16.63 32.36 -20.71
C TYR A 5 -15.67 31.65 -19.75
N SER A 6 -15.46 32.18 -18.53
CA SER A 6 -14.59 31.51 -17.55
C SER A 6 -15.19 30.20 -17.03
N PHE A 7 -16.52 30.12 -16.92
CA PHE A 7 -17.19 28.88 -16.51
C PHE A 7 -17.17 27.83 -17.62
N LEU A 8 -17.32 28.27 -18.88
CA LEU A 8 -17.21 27.41 -20.06
C LEU A 8 -15.79 26.83 -20.21
N LEU A 9 -14.76 27.64 -19.97
CA LEU A 9 -13.36 27.18 -20.02
C LEU A 9 -13.07 26.12 -18.94
N LEU A 10 -13.62 26.30 -17.74
CA LEU A 10 -13.49 25.33 -16.65
C LEU A 10 -14.11 23.97 -17.02
N LEU A 11 -15.27 23.97 -17.68
CA LEU A 11 -15.94 22.74 -18.12
C LEU A 11 -15.15 21.97 -19.18
N ILE A 12 -14.49 22.67 -20.11
CA ILE A 12 -13.66 22.06 -21.16
C ILE A 12 -12.41 21.39 -20.58
N CYS A 13 -11.82 21.95 -19.51
CA CYS A 13 -10.66 21.35 -18.87
C CYS A 13 -10.97 20.03 -18.16
N VAL A 14 -12.17 19.85 -17.59
CA VAL A 14 -12.52 18.62 -16.84
C VAL A 14 -12.79 17.44 -17.77
N SER A 15 -13.25 17.66 -19.00
CA SER A 15 -13.49 16.59 -19.97
C SER A 15 -12.22 16.04 -20.62
N ALA A 16 -11.11 16.80 -20.61
CA ALA A 16 -9.85 16.39 -21.23
C ALA A 16 -9.04 15.35 -20.43
N PHE A 17 -9.32 15.17 -19.13
CA PHE A 17 -8.55 14.27 -18.25
C PHE A 17 -9.24 12.95 -17.92
N SER A 18 -10.40 12.66 -18.52
CA SER A 18 -11.11 11.39 -18.30
C SER A 18 -10.69 10.35 -19.34
N GLN A 19 -9.81 9.41 -18.96
CA GLN A 19 -9.52 8.26 -19.81
C GLN A 19 -10.70 7.29 -19.78
N THR A 20 -11.21 6.90 -20.96
CA THR A 20 -12.21 5.83 -21.05
C THR A 20 -11.53 4.46 -20.97
N LYS A 21 -12.26 3.43 -20.53
CA LYS A 21 -11.73 2.05 -20.47
C LYS A 21 -11.16 1.59 -21.82
N LEU A 22 -11.78 2.00 -22.94
CA LEU A 22 -11.30 1.69 -24.28
C LEU A 22 -9.93 2.36 -24.59
N ILE A 23 -9.77 3.63 -24.20
CA ILE A 23 -8.50 4.36 -24.41
C ILE A 23 -7.39 3.76 -23.55
N ALA A 24 -7.68 3.40 -22.30
CA ALA A 24 -6.74 2.72 -21.42
C ALA A 24 -6.35 1.32 -21.95
N PHE A 25 -7.32 0.56 -22.47
CA PHE A 25 -7.04 -0.73 -23.11
C PHE A 25 -6.11 -0.57 -24.30
N LYS A 26 -6.35 0.44 -25.15
CA LYS A 26 -5.52 0.74 -26.32
C LYS A 26 -4.12 1.26 -25.95
N SER A 27 -3.99 2.06 -24.90
CA SER A 27 -2.68 2.56 -24.44
C SER A 27 -1.80 1.46 -23.84
N HIS A 28 -2.40 0.40 -23.31
CA HIS A 28 -1.71 -0.79 -22.81
C HIS A 28 -1.48 -1.87 -23.90
N SER A 29 -1.39 -1.45 -25.17
CA SER A 29 -1.17 -2.33 -26.34
C SER A 29 -2.32 -3.30 -26.65
N GLY A 30 -3.50 -3.07 -26.08
CA GLY A 30 -4.71 -3.82 -26.40
C GLY A 30 -5.30 -3.40 -27.76
N ASP A 31 -5.83 -4.36 -28.49
CA ASP A 31 -6.52 -4.11 -29.75
C ASP A 31 -8.00 -3.76 -29.51
N ALA A 32 -8.48 -2.67 -30.10
CA ALA A 32 -9.86 -2.22 -29.94
C ALA A 32 -10.90 -3.27 -30.37
N GLU A 33 -10.55 -4.13 -31.34
CA GLU A 33 -11.42 -5.23 -31.78
C GLU A 33 -11.66 -6.27 -30.68
N ASN A 34 -10.67 -6.47 -29.81
CA ASN A 34 -10.72 -7.44 -28.71
C ASN A 34 -11.25 -6.83 -27.40
N PHE A 35 -11.51 -5.52 -27.36
CA PHE A 35 -11.98 -4.83 -26.15
C PHE A 35 -13.32 -5.38 -25.66
N SER A 36 -14.26 -5.64 -26.57
CA SER A 36 -15.58 -6.17 -26.20
C SER A 36 -15.46 -7.51 -25.49
N THR A 37 -14.65 -8.42 -26.03
CA THR A 37 -14.38 -9.74 -25.45
C THR A 37 -13.64 -9.61 -24.12
N ALA A 38 -12.64 -8.75 -24.04
CA ALA A 38 -11.89 -8.54 -22.81
C ALA A 38 -12.77 -8.01 -21.66
N VAL A 39 -13.75 -7.14 -21.96
CA VAL A 39 -14.69 -6.62 -20.97
C VAL A 39 -15.78 -7.64 -20.63
N SER A 40 -16.34 -8.36 -21.62
CA SER A 40 -17.42 -9.32 -21.37
C SER A 40 -16.96 -10.58 -20.63
N GLU A 41 -15.77 -11.07 -20.96
CA GLU A 41 -15.15 -12.25 -20.35
C GLU A 41 -14.23 -11.90 -19.17
N ASP A 42 -14.19 -10.61 -18.78
CA ASP A 42 -13.34 -10.07 -17.70
C ASP A 42 -11.86 -10.47 -17.80
N LEU A 43 -11.33 -10.52 -19.02
CA LEU A 43 -9.94 -10.88 -19.27
C LEU A 43 -9.02 -9.75 -18.78
N PHE A 44 -7.97 -10.12 -18.06
CA PHE A 44 -6.97 -9.18 -17.50
C PHE A 44 -7.58 -8.15 -16.54
N ASP A 45 -8.57 -8.55 -15.74
CA ASP A 45 -9.21 -7.70 -14.74
C ASP A 45 -9.80 -6.41 -15.35
N ALA A 46 -10.25 -6.46 -16.62
CA ALA A 46 -10.74 -5.31 -17.37
C ALA A 46 -11.93 -4.62 -16.67
N ASN A 47 -12.76 -5.38 -15.93
CA ASN A 47 -13.82 -4.79 -15.11
C ASN A 47 -13.30 -4.18 -13.81
N PHE A 48 -12.26 -4.75 -13.21
CA PHE A 48 -11.65 -4.27 -11.97
C PHE A 48 -10.65 -3.11 -12.16
N SER A 49 -10.23 -2.82 -13.39
CA SER A 49 -9.41 -1.64 -13.69
C SER A 49 -10.14 -0.35 -13.29
N ASN A 50 -9.61 0.30 -12.26
CA ASN A 50 -10.22 1.42 -11.57
C ASN A 50 -9.77 2.79 -12.15
N LEU A 51 -9.15 2.82 -13.34
CA LEU A 51 -8.81 4.03 -14.10
C LEU A 51 -8.03 5.10 -13.30
N GLY A 52 -7.15 4.67 -12.39
CA GLY A 52 -6.38 5.60 -11.55
C GLY A 52 -7.13 6.14 -10.33
N VAL A 53 -8.30 5.57 -10.00
CA VAL A 53 -8.95 5.78 -8.71
C VAL A 53 -8.04 5.26 -7.61
N VAL A 54 -7.69 6.14 -6.67
CA VAL A 54 -6.90 5.79 -5.49
C VAL A 54 -7.55 4.57 -4.80
N PRO A 55 -6.77 3.53 -4.43
CA PRO A 55 -7.32 2.36 -3.76
C PRO A 55 -8.18 2.79 -2.58
N GLN A 56 -9.46 2.39 -2.60
CA GLN A 56 -10.35 2.71 -1.52
C GLN A 56 -9.91 1.94 -0.27
N LYS A 57 -9.86 2.63 0.87
CA LYS A 57 -9.60 1.98 2.15
C LYS A 57 -10.78 1.05 2.47
N PHE A 58 -10.63 -0.24 2.21
CA PHE A 58 -11.63 -1.29 2.47
C PHE A 58 -12.09 -1.33 3.94
N VAL A 59 -11.24 -0.85 4.85
CA VAL A 59 -11.50 -0.82 6.28
C VAL A 59 -11.04 0.53 6.82
N LYS A 60 -11.95 1.39 7.29
CA LYS A 60 -11.59 2.67 7.94
C LYS A 60 -11.69 2.64 9.45
N ASP A 61 -12.44 1.68 10.00
CA ASP A 61 -12.83 1.67 11.41
C ASP A 61 -12.57 0.35 12.12
N ALA A 62 -12.05 -0.66 11.45
CA ALA A 62 -11.71 -1.91 12.11
C ALA A 62 -10.25 -1.91 12.56
N LYS A 63 -10.06 -2.44 13.75
CA LYS A 63 -8.79 -2.73 14.38
C LYS A 63 -8.60 -4.24 14.36
N LEU A 64 -7.44 -4.72 13.92
CA LEU A 64 -7.10 -6.14 14.01
C LEU A 64 -6.42 -6.37 15.35
N ASP A 65 -7.01 -7.15 16.24
CA ASP A 65 -6.43 -7.41 17.57
C ASP A 65 -5.56 -8.67 17.56
N SER A 66 -6.08 -9.75 16.98
CA SER A 66 -5.33 -11.00 16.87
C SER A 66 -5.68 -11.81 15.64
N VAL A 67 -4.71 -12.62 15.21
CA VAL A 67 -4.86 -13.63 14.17
C VAL A 67 -4.58 -14.98 14.81
N ILE A 68 -5.58 -15.86 14.81
CA ILE A 68 -5.48 -17.21 15.37
C ILE A 68 -5.36 -18.18 14.20
N ILE A 69 -4.17 -18.76 14.02
CA ILE A 69 -3.90 -19.75 12.99
C ILE A 69 -4.34 -21.12 13.51
N LEU A 70 -5.31 -21.74 12.85
CA LEU A 70 -5.78 -23.09 13.22
C LEU A 70 -5.00 -24.17 12.47
N ASN A 71 -4.75 -23.94 11.20
CA ASN A 71 -3.96 -24.78 10.30
C ASN A 71 -3.49 -23.92 9.11
N ASP A 72 -2.86 -24.54 8.10
CA ASP A 72 -2.33 -23.81 6.93
C ASP A 72 -3.43 -23.21 6.03
N GLU A 73 -4.68 -23.69 6.16
CA GLU A 73 -5.82 -23.30 5.32
C GLU A 73 -6.85 -22.44 6.06
N GLU A 74 -6.87 -22.44 7.39
CA GLU A 74 -7.90 -21.82 8.21
C GLU A 74 -7.30 -20.98 9.33
N SER A 75 -7.72 -19.71 9.36
CA SER A 75 -7.32 -18.74 10.36
C SER A 75 -8.54 -17.93 10.83
N ILE A 76 -8.56 -17.58 12.10
CA ILE A 76 -9.60 -16.71 12.68
C ILE A 76 -9.01 -15.32 12.88
N LEU A 77 -9.60 -14.34 12.22
CA LEU A 77 -9.32 -12.93 12.45
C LEU A 77 -10.21 -12.42 13.58
N VAL A 78 -9.59 -11.78 14.57
CA VAL A 78 -10.30 -11.13 15.67
C VAL A 78 -10.15 -9.63 15.48
N THR A 79 -11.26 -8.97 15.17
CA THR A 79 -11.30 -7.52 14.93
C THR A 79 -12.21 -6.80 15.91
N SER A 80 -11.79 -5.61 16.33
CA SER A 80 -12.58 -4.67 17.13
C SER A 80 -12.88 -3.39 16.36
N SER A 81 -13.85 -2.62 16.86
CA SER A 81 -14.16 -1.30 16.33
C SER A 81 -13.19 -0.27 16.92
N ALA A 82 -12.52 0.50 16.07
CA ALA A 82 -11.75 1.67 16.50
C ALA A 82 -12.68 2.81 16.97
N ARG A 83 -13.91 2.88 16.43
CA ARG A 83 -14.93 3.84 16.88
C ARG A 83 -15.70 3.31 18.08
N ARG A 84 -15.84 4.14 19.13
CA ARG A 84 -16.70 3.89 20.30
C ARG A 84 -18.18 3.83 19.96
N PHE A 85 -18.59 4.54 18.91
CA PHE A 85 -19.98 4.58 18.45
C PHE A 85 -20.08 3.97 17.05
N VAL A 86 -20.88 2.92 16.95
CA VAL A 86 -21.30 2.33 15.69
C VAL A 86 -22.61 2.97 15.31
N ASP A 87 -22.63 3.76 14.24
CA ASP A 87 -23.87 4.30 13.69
C ASP A 87 -24.77 3.15 13.26
N LYS A 88 -25.91 2.99 13.94
CA LYS A 88 -26.90 1.97 13.61
C LYS A 88 -27.52 2.32 12.26
N GLY A 89 -27.47 1.39 11.31
CA GLY A 89 -28.13 1.52 10.00
C GLY A 89 -27.20 1.76 8.80
N VAL A 90 -25.91 2.01 9.01
CA VAL A 90 -24.94 2.07 7.90
C VAL A 90 -24.53 0.65 7.50
N LYS A 91 -24.78 0.28 6.24
CA LYS A 91 -24.30 -0.99 5.67
C LYS A 91 -22.77 -0.90 5.56
N ARG A 92 -22.07 -1.60 6.45
CA ARG A 92 -20.61 -1.72 6.43
C ARG A 92 -20.23 -3.05 5.79
N GLU A 93 -19.24 -3.03 4.90
CA GLU A 93 -18.67 -4.23 4.29
C GLU A 93 -17.99 -5.10 5.35
N TRP A 94 -17.35 -4.47 6.35
CA TRP A 94 -16.69 -5.14 7.46
C TRP A 94 -17.40 -4.89 8.80
N LYS A 95 -17.62 -5.95 9.59
CA LYS A 95 -18.14 -5.84 10.96
C LYS A 95 -17.07 -6.31 11.96
N PRO A 96 -16.86 -5.58 13.07
CA PRO A 96 -16.04 -6.06 14.17
C PRO A 96 -16.57 -7.39 14.69
N GLY A 97 -15.66 -8.34 14.94
CA GLY A 97 -16.02 -9.67 15.39
C GLY A 97 -14.94 -10.69 15.11
N ARG A 98 -15.33 -11.96 15.23
CA ARG A 98 -14.50 -13.10 14.87
C ARG A 98 -14.93 -13.58 13.50
N GLU A 99 -14.02 -13.56 12.54
CA GLU A 99 -14.26 -14.02 11.18
C GLU A 99 -13.32 -15.16 10.86
N THR A 100 -13.86 -16.23 10.27
CA THR A 100 -13.07 -17.38 9.85
C THR A 100 -12.69 -17.17 8.39
N VAL A 101 -11.40 -17.11 8.14
CA VAL A 101 -10.83 -16.97 6.81
C VAL A 101 -10.28 -18.32 6.39
N ARG A 102 -10.69 -18.77 5.21
CA ARG A 102 -10.32 -20.07 4.64
C ARG A 102 -9.54 -19.88 3.34
N ASN A 103 -8.58 -20.78 3.10
CA ASN A 103 -7.75 -20.87 1.90
C ASN A 103 -7.11 -19.54 1.48
N HIS A 104 -6.68 -18.76 2.46
CA HIS A 104 -6.10 -17.46 2.20
C HIS A 104 -4.59 -17.53 2.38
N GLU A 105 -3.87 -17.42 1.27
CA GLU A 105 -2.40 -17.58 1.22
C GLU A 105 -1.66 -16.71 2.25
N LEU A 106 -2.20 -15.52 2.50
CA LEU A 106 -1.67 -14.57 3.48
C LEU A 106 -1.72 -15.03 4.93
N PHE A 107 -2.73 -15.82 5.32
CA PHE A 107 -2.92 -16.24 6.71
C PHE A 107 -2.43 -17.68 6.94
N SER A 108 -1.37 -18.05 6.22
CA SER A 108 -0.65 -19.30 6.41
C SER A 108 0.55 -19.08 7.33
N LYS A 109 1.07 -20.17 7.92
CA LYS A 109 2.15 -20.16 8.93
C LYS A 109 3.49 -19.60 8.42
N LYS A 110 3.60 -19.32 7.12
CA LYS A 110 4.84 -18.91 6.45
C LYS A 110 5.06 -17.40 6.61
N ASN A 111 5.92 -17.05 7.55
CA ASN A 111 6.54 -15.73 7.75
C ASN A 111 5.58 -14.58 8.16
N ILE A 112 5.36 -14.46 9.47
CA ILE A 112 4.52 -13.41 10.09
C ILE A 112 4.96 -11.99 9.73
N ASP A 113 6.26 -11.73 9.57
CA ASP A 113 6.75 -10.38 9.25
C ASP A 113 6.34 -9.97 7.83
N SER A 114 6.31 -10.94 6.91
CA SER A 114 5.77 -10.73 5.55
C SER A 114 4.27 -10.51 5.59
N VAL A 115 3.55 -11.28 6.42
CA VAL A 115 2.10 -11.11 6.62
C VAL A 115 1.79 -9.72 7.15
N LYS A 116 2.47 -9.25 8.20
CA LYS A 116 2.31 -7.89 8.74
C LYS A 116 2.58 -6.81 7.69
N THR A 117 3.56 -7.02 6.82
CA THR A 117 3.89 -6.08 5.74
C THR A 117 2.76 -5.97 4.72
N VAL A 118 2.23 -7.11 4.27
CA VAL A 118 1.10 -7.14 3.33
C VAL A 118 -0.16 -6.58 3.99
N LEU A 119 -0.45 -6.95 5.24
CA LEU A 119 -1.57 -6.37 6.00
C LEU A 119 -1.42 -4.85 6.10
N LYS A 120 -0.23 -4.32 6.38
CA LYS A 120 -0.01 -2.85 6.44
C LYS A 120 -0.18 -2.16 5.10
N ARG A 121 0.24 -2.80 4.00
CA ARG A 121 0.21 -2.24 2.64
C ARG A 121 -1.21 -2.27 2.06
N ASP A 122 -1.88 -3.41 2.19
CA ASP A 122 -3.10 -3.71 1.45
C ASP A 122 -4.35 -3.57 2.34
N TYR A 123 -4.20 -3.77 3.65
CA TYR A 123 -5.29 -3.69 4.62
C TYR A 123 -5.15 -2.44 5.50
N ASN A 124 -6.09 -1.51 5.37
CA ASN A 124 -6.04 -0.21 6.05
C ASN A 124 -6.53 -0.26 7.51
N PHE A 125 -6.13 -1.28 8.29
CA PHE A 125 -6.48 -1.35 9.71
C PHE A 125 -5.97 -0.12 10.47
N VAL A 126 -6.73 0.29 11.49
CA VAL A 126 -6.44 1.53 12.24
C VAL A 126 -5.21 1.39 13.14
N ASN A 127 -4.93 0.19 13.65
CA ASN A 127 -3.79 -0.07 14.52
C ASN A 127 -2.53 -0.43 13.74
N ASP A 128 -1.38 -0.29 14.41
CA ASP A 128 -0.12 -0.78 13.89
C ASP A 128 -0.12 -2.32 13.84
N MET A 129 0.35 -2.90 12.74
CA MET A 129 0.46 -4.36 12.58
C MET A 129 1.46 -4.97 13.56
N ASP A 130 2.38 -4.17 14.10
CA ASP A 130 3.27 -4.61 15.18
C ASP A 130 2.53 -4.87 16.50
N SER A 131 1.37 -4.25 16.70
CA SER A 131 0.50 -4.50 17.86
C SER A 131 -0.37 -5.75 17.75
N VAL A 132 -0.45 -6.36 16.56
CA VAL A 132 -1.30 -7.52 16.30
C VAL A 132 -0.64 -8.77 16.85
N ILE A 133 -1.41 -9.53 17.64
CA ILE A 133 -0.94 -10.77 18.25
C ILE A 133 -1.25 -11.94 17.33
N PHE A 134 -0.20 -12.69 16.94
CA PHE A 134 -0.34 -13.92 16.18
C PHE A 134 -0.29 -15.11 17.13
N VAL A 135 -1.31 -15.95 17.05
CA VAL A 135 -1.48 -17.10 17.95
C VAL A 135 -1.66 -18.35 17.10
N GLU A 136 -0.93 -19.40 17.42
CA GLU A 136 -1.13 -20.72 16.85
C GLU A 136 -2.00 -21.57 17.79
N TYR A 137 -3.00 -22.25 17.23
CA TYR A 137 -3.78 -23.24 17.94
C TYR A 137 -3.16 -24.64 17.78
N ASP A 138 -2.74 -25.23 18.90
CA ASP A 138 -2.23 -26.59 18.97
C ASP A 138 -3.41 -27.56 19.16
N GLN A 139 -3.78 -28.28 18.09
CA GLN A 139 -4.89 -29.23 18.11
C GLN A 139 -4.68 -30.40 19.07
N GLN A 140 -3.44 -30.83 19.29
CA GLN A 140 -3.12 -31.98 20.14
C GLN A 140 -3.29 -31.63 21.62
N ASN A 141 -2.76 -30.48 22.01
CA ASN A 141 -2.79 -30.01 23.40
C ASN A 141 -3.99 -29.10 23.72
N LYS A 142 -4.85 -28.82 22.72
CA LYS A 142 -5.97 -27.86 22.80
C LYS A 142 -5.55 -26.53 23.42
N SER A 143 -4.37 -26.03 23.04
CA SER A 143 -3.73 -24.87 23.67
C SER A 143 -3.35 -23.81 22.64
N TYR A 144 -3.26 -22.58 23.09
CA TYR A 144 -2.88 -21.43 22.26
C TYR A 144 -1.45 -21.02 22.57
N LYS A 145 -0.61 -20.88 21.54
CA LYS A 145 0.78 -20.44 21.67
C LYS A 145 0.99 -19.17 20.87
N GLU A 146 1.45 -18.11 21.53
CA GLU A 146 1.81 -16.87 20.84
C GLU A 146 3.06 -17.10 19.98
N ILE A 147 2.97 -16.72 18.71
CA ILE A 147 4.11 -16.77 17.80
C ILE A 147 4.85 -15.45 17.92
N LYS A 148 6.00 -15.48 18.59
CA LYS A 148 6.86 -14.31 18.69
C LYS A 148 7.51 -14.06 17.31
N PRO A 149 7.50 -12.81 16.82
CA PRO A 149 8.26 -12.48 15.61
C PRO A 149 9.72 -12.85 15.84
N SER A 150 10.32 -13.54 14.86
CA SER A 150 11.75 -13.83 14.93
C SER A 150 12.48 -12.51 14.98
N THR A 151 13.21 -12.24 16.05
CA THR A 151 14.08 -11.06 16.16
C THR A 151 15.28 -11.26 15.23
N VAL A 152 15.05 -11.19 13.92
CA VAL A 152 16.11 -11.03 12.96
C VAL A 152 16.62 -9.62 13.16
N LYS A 153 17.65 -9.49 14.01
CA LYS A 153 18.46 -8.29 14.09
C LYS A 153 18.93 -8.02 12.67
N THR A 154 18.30 -7.07 11.99
CA THR A 154 18.81 -6.54 10.72
C THR A 154 20.23 -6.10 11.00
N LYS A 155 21.21 -6.93 10.59
CA LYS A 155 22.60 -6.49 10.52
C LYS A 155 22.53 -5.24 9.67
N LYS A 156 22.78 -4.07 10.27
CA LYS A 156 23.00 -2.84 9.53
C LYS A 156 24.10 -3.18 8.53
N GLU A 157 23.71 -3.40 7.29
CA GLU A 157 24.63 -3.50 6.18
C GLU A 157 25.45 -2.23 6.27
N LYS A 158 26.76 -2.38 6.49
CA LYS A 158 27.68 -1.25 6.44
C LYS A 158 27.46 -0.63 5.07
N SER A 159 26.91 0.58 5.04
CA SER A 159 26.65 1.28 3.79
C SER A 159 27.92 1.25 2.97
N GLU A 160 27.86 0.52 1.86
CA GLU A 160 28.95 0.49 0.91
C GLU A 160 29.16 1.94 0.48
N LYS A 161 30.36 2.44 0.77
CA LYS A 161 30.73 3.84 0.57
C LYS A 161 30.74 4.08 -0.94
N THR A 162 29.58 4.46 -1.47
CA THR A 162 29.36 4.65 -2.89
C THR A 162 30.38 5.64 -3.44
N ARG A 163 31.02 5.27 -4.57
CA ARG A 163 31.99 6.10 -5.33
C ARG A 163 31.53 7.55 -5.52
N GLY A 164 30.21 7.81 -5.56
CA GLY A 164 29.63 9.14 -5.65
C GLY A 164 29.95 10.08 -4.47
N GLY A 165 30.10 9.57 -3.24
CA GLY A 165 30.46 10.39 -2.09
C GLY A 165 31.90 10.94 -2.16
N LEU A 166 32.80 10.19 -2.78
CA LEU A 166 34.19 10.61 -2.98
C LEU A 166 34.30 11.65 -4.11
N LEU A 167 33.49 11.50 -5.16
CA LEU A 167 33.38 12.50 -6.23
C LEU A 167 32.79 13.84 -5.74
N LEU A 168 31.76 13.80 -4.89
CA LEU A 168 31.20 15.00 -4.26
C LEU A 168 32.26 15.70 -3.40
N GLY A 169 33.03 14.95 -2.60
CA GLY A 169 34.12 15.52 -1.80
C GLY A 169 35.17 16.25 -2.64
N ILE A 170 35.60 15.67 -3.77
CA ILE A 170 36.57 16.30 -4.68
C ILE A 170 35.98 17.57 -5.32
N LEU A 171 34.71 17.54 -5.73
CA LEU A 171 34.01 18.70 -6.31
C LEU A 171 33.96 19.89 -5.33
N PHE A 172 33.66 19.64 -4.05
CA PHE A 172 33.63 20.72 -3.05
C PHE A 172 35.00 21.35 -2.80
N ILE A 173 36.08 20.56 -2.77
CA ILE A 173 37.45 21.07 -2.58
C ILE A 173 37.90 21.91 -3.79
N SER A 174 37.56 21.47 -5.01
CA SER A 174 37.86 22.23 -6.23
C SER A 174 37.06 23.54 -6.31
N GLY A 175 35.78 23.53 -5.91
CA GLY A 175 34.94 24.73 -5.89
C GLY A 175 35.43 25.77 -4.87
N ALA A 176 35.83 25.34 -3.68
CA ALA A 176 36.33 26.22 -2.63
C ALA A 176 37.67 26.89 -3.00
N SER A 177 38.59 26.14 -3.60
CA SER A 177 39.89 26.66 -4.05
C SER A 177 39.74 27.66 -5.21
N GLY A 178 38.85 27.38 -6.18
CA GLY A 178 38.50 28.32 -7.24
C GLY A 178 37.89 29.62 -6.71
N PHE A 179 36.94 29.52 -5.78
CA PHE A 179 36.29 30.69 -5.18
C PHE A 179 37.27 31.54 -4.33
N TYR A 180 38.17 30.90 -3.58
CA TYR A 180 39.17 31.59 -2.78
C TYR A 180 40.20 32.32 -3.67
N SER A 181 40.64 31.69 -4.75
CA SER A 181 41.53 32.31 -5.74
C SER A 181 40.86 33.51 -6.41
N TRP A 182 39.62 33.37 -6.86
CA TRP A 182 38.86 34.46 -7.48
C TRP A 182 38.66 35.66 -6.53
N LYS A 183 38.33 35.39 -5.26
CA LYS A 183 38.19 36.45 -4.24
C LYS A 183 39.51 37.18 -3.96
N ARG A 184 40.65 36.50 -4.08
CA ARG A 184 41.99 37.11 -3.94
C ARG A 184 42.33 38.01 -5.13
N PHE A 185 41.93 37.64 -6.34
CA PHE A 185 42.18 38.45 -7.55
C PHE A 185 41.30 39.71 -7.64
N ARG A 186 40.09 39.73 -7.06
CA ARG A 186 39.24 40.95 -7.02
C ARG A 186 39.66 41.98 -5.95
N LYS A 187 40.67 41.67 -5.12
CA LYS A 187 41.19 42.56 -4.06
C LYS A 187 42.53 43.21 -4.41
N LYS A 188 43.03 43.02 -5.62
CA LYS A 188 44.09 43.82 -6.26
C LYS A 188 43.44 44.75 -7.26
#